data_AF-A0A1X0Y393-F1
#
_entry.id   AF-A0A1X0Y393-F1
#
_cell.length_a   1.000
_cell.length_b   1.000
_cell.length_c   1.000
_cell.angle_alpha   90.00
_cell.angle_beta   90.00
_cell.angle_gamma   90.00
#
_symmetry.space_group_name_H-M   'P 1'
#
loop_
_entity.id
_entity.type
_entity.pdbx_description
1 polymer ?
#
loop_
_entity_poly.entity_id
_entity_poly.type
_entity_poly.pdbx_seq_one_letter_code
_entity_poly.pdbx_strand_id
1 'polypeptide(L)'
;MSELLQKLTRSCFVDRDALDVARTQAALWQTWLLPVTANTPVGEDPGYHDDFLRIRDEMNKLSGADTDLICQLAESLLLTQAKDVRIATYYIWARLHRDGERGLAEGLALLAGLVERFGTQLLPSRPASRKMALEWLAGEKMLDSLARYPEVAKEDFANIVAALNQLTVSFAAWPEEQQSPSLMPLINALESRLAQSG
;
A
#
# COMPACT_ATOMS: atom_id res chain seq x y z
N MET A 1 -3.44 -17.80 -2.19
CA MET A 1 -2.43 -17.02 -2.96
C MET A 1 -2.58 -17.39 -4.43
N SER A 2 -2.64 -16.41 -5.33
CA SER A 2 -2.84 -16.68 -6.77
C SER A 2 -1.60 -17.30 -7.42
N GLU A 3 -1.79 -18.08 -8.49
CA GLU A 3 -0.69 -18.69 -9.26
C GLU A 3 0.27 -17.64 -9.84
N LEU A 4 -0.26 -16.48 -10.24
CA LEU A 4 0.53 -15.37 -10.77
C LEU A 4 1.48 -14.79 -9.72
N LEU A 5 1.01 -14.56 -8.49
CA LEU A 5 1.88 -14.04 -7.43
C LEU A 5 2.94 -15.08 -7.03
N GLN A 6 2.61 -16.37 -7.07
CA GLN A 6 3.59 -17.44 -6.86
C GLN A 6 4.67 -17.44 -7.95
N LYS A 7 4.30 -17.25 -9.22
CA LYS A 7 5.25 -17.12 -10.35
C LYS A 7 6.19 -15.93 -10.13
N LEU A 8 5.65 -14.74 -9.83
CA LEU A 8 6.44 -13.55 -9.56
C LEU A 8 7.39 -13.75 -8.37
N THR A 9 6.89 -14.37 -7.30
CA THR A 9 7.69 -14.69 -6.12
C THR A 9 8.86 -15.59 -6.49
N ARG A 10 8.63 -16.72 -7.16
CA ARG A 10 9.71 -17.64 -7.58
C ARG A 10 10.74 -16.95 -8.50
N SER A 11 10.31 -16.02 -9.34
CA SER A 11 11.21 -15.26 -10.23
C SER A 11 12.12 -14.29 -9.47
N CYS A 12 11.67 -13.73 -8.34
CA CYS A 12 12.39 -12.70 -7.60
C CYS A 12 13.16 -13.25 -6.37
N PHE A 13 12.82 -14.44 -5.92
CA PHE A 13 13.20 -14.99 -4.61
C PHE A 13 13.69 -16.44 -4.74
N VAL A 14 14.86 -16.63 -5.36
CA VAL A 14 15.48 -17.97 -5.53
C VAL A 14 16.15 -18.44 -4.24
N ASP A 15 16.94 -17.57 -3.60
CA ASP A 15 17.78 -17.90 -2.43
C ASP A 15 17.34 -17.21 -1.13
N ARG A 16 16.18 -16.55 -1.12
CA ARG A 16 15.68 -15.80 0.04
C ARG A 16 14.16 -15.87 0.11
N ASP A 17 13.60 -15.79 1.31
CA ASP A 17 12.15 -15.84 1.52
C ASP A 17 11.49 -14.46 1.29
N ALA A 18 10.37 -14.44 0.56
CA ALA A 18 9.67 -13.20 0.25
C ALA A 18 9.03 -12.55 1.48
N LEU A 19 8.56 -13.33 2.46
CA LEU A 19 7.97 -12.80 3.69
C LEU A 19 9.05 -12.24 4.62
N ASP A 20 10.25 -12.84 4.66
CA ASP A 20 11.40 -12.28 5.38
C ASP A 20 11.82 -10.91 4.81
N VAL A 21 11.85 -10.79 3.48
CA VAL A 21 12.13 -9.51 2.82
C VAL A 21 11.01 -8.50 3.12
N ALA A 22 9.74 -8.91 3.03
CA ALA A 22 8.62 -8.03 3.35
C ALA A 22 8.68 -7.52 4.81
N ARG A 23 8.98 -8.39 5.77
CA ARG A 23 9.18 -8.01 7.19
C ARG A 23 10.35 -7.05 7.36
N THR A 24 11.47 -7.30 6.67
CA THR A 24 12.66 -6.42 6.72
C THR A 24 12.34 -5.02 6.18
N GLN A 25 11.62 -4.93 5.05
CA GLN A 25 11.21 -3.66 4.47
C GLN A 25 10.18 -2.94 5.36
N ALA A 26 9.20 -3.66 5.92
CA ALA A 26 8.24 -3.08 6.85
C ALA A 26 8.90 -2.57 8.15
N ALA A 27 9.97 -3.20 8.62
CA ALA A 27 10.71 -2.77 9.81
C ALA A 27 11.37 -1.38 9.65
N LEU A 28 11.69 -0.96 8.42
CA LEU A 28 12.16 0.40 8.14
C LEU A 28 11.12 1.47 8.49
N TRP A 29 9.84 1.08 8.58
CA TRP A 29 8.71 1.95 8.89
C TRP A 29 8.28 1.90 10.36
N GLN A 30 9.07 1.32 11.26
CA GLN A 30 8.67 1.08 12.65
C GLN A 30 8.03 2.28 13.36
N THR A 31 8.53 3.50 13.13
CA THR A 31 7.96 4.74 13.69
C THR A 31 6.52 4.98 13.23
N TRP A 32 6.22 4.72 11.96
CA TRP A 32 4.88 4.84 11.38
C TRP A 32 3.92 3.75 11.86
N LEU A 33 4.47 2.63 12.31
CA LEU A 33 3.70 1.50 12.81
C LEU A 33 3.35 1.61 14.30
N LEU A 34 3.90 2.57 15.04
CA LEU A 34 3.51 2.78 16.44
C LEU A 34 2.01 3.10 16.55
N PRO A 35 1.29 2.61 17.59
CA PRO A 35 -0.10 2.99 17.82
C PRO A 35 -0.21 4.50 18.01
N VAL A 36 -1.32 5.12 17.57
CA VAL A 36 -1.56 6.57 17.75
C VAL A 36 -1.53 6.93 19.24
N THR A 37 -2.28 6.19 20.05
CA THR A 37 -2.13 6.19 21.52
C THR A 37 -2.30 4.76 22.07
N ALA A 38 -1.99 4.56 23.34
CA ALA A 38 -2.21 3.27 24.01
C ALA A 38 -3.70 2.86 24.08
N ASN A 39 -4.61 3.84 24.20
CA ASN A 39 -6.04 3.59 24.36
C ASN A 39 -6.80 3.58 23.02
N THR A 40 -6.28 4.29 22.02
CA THR A 40 -6.82 4.36 20.65
C THR A 40 -5.72 4.03 19.65
N PRO A 41 -5.34 2.74 19.49
CA PRO A 41 -4.18 2.35 18.68
C PRO A 41 -4.24 2.80 17.21
N VAL A 42 -5.44 2.83 16.63
CA VAL A 42 -5.68 3.26 15.25
C VAL A 42 -6.18 4.70 15.14
N GLY A 43 -6.37 5.40 16.26
CA GLY A 43 -6.94 6.74 16.30
C GLY A 43 -8.43 6.81 15.96
N GLU A 44 -8.86 7.94 15.40
CA GLU A 44 -10.26 8.22 15.04
C GLU A 44 -10.42 8.40 13.52
N ASP A 45 -11.64 8.22 13.00
CA ASP A 45 -11.90 8.37 11.56
C ASP A 45 -11.56 9.80 11.10
N PRO A 46 -10.59 9.97 10.17
CA PRO A 46 -10.13 11.28 9.73
C PRO A 46 -11.11 11.97 8.77
N GLY A 47 -12.31 11.43 8.54
CA GLY A 47 -13.25 11.89 7.51
C GLY A 47 -13.62 13.37 7.54
N TYR A 48 -13.49 14.02 8.70
CA TYR A 48 -13.71 15.47 8.88
C TYR A 48 -12.43 16.26 9.20
N HIS A 49 -11.26 15.60 9.25
CA HIS A 49 -9.99 16.26 9.55
C HIS A 49 -9.53 17.09 8.34
N ASP A 50 -9.16 18.34 8.57
CA ASP A 50 -8.81 19.30 7.51
C ASP A 50 -7.71 18.76 6.58
N ASP A 51 -6.61 18.22 7.15
CA ASP A 51 -5.54 17.62 6.34
C ASP A 51 -6.00 16.45 5.48
N PHE A 52 -6.94 15.62 5.97
CA PHE A 52 -7.49 14.52 5.18
C PHE A 52 -8.38 15.02 4.04
N LEU A 53 -9.20 16.04 4.30
CA LEU A 53 -9.99 16.70 3.26
C LEU A 53 -9.09 17.33 2.21
N ARG A 54 -7.99 17.96 2.62
CA ARG A 54 -7.00 18.54 1.72
C ARG A 54 -6.30 17.49 0.86
N ILE A 55 -5.92 16.33 1.41
CA ILE A 55 -5.42 15.21 0.60
C ILE A 55 -6.47 14.78 -0.43
N ARG A 56 -7.75 14.67 -0.02
CA ARG A 56 -8.83 14.29 -0.95
C ARG A 56 -9.01 15.29 -2.08
N ASP A 57 -8.91 16.58 -1.79
CA ASP A 57 -8.98 17.63 -2.82
C ASP A 57 -7.85 17.48 -3.83
N GLU A 58 -6.62 17.23 -3.38
CA GLU A 58 -5.49 16.93 -4.27
C GLU A 58 -5.73 15.67 -5.11
N MET A 59 -6.23 14.59 -4.49
CA MET A 59 -6.52 13.32 -5.18
C MET A 59 -7.62 13.44 -6.24
N ASN A 60 -8.56 14.38 -6.06
CA ASN A 60 -9.67 14.64 -6.98
C ASN A 60 -9.26 15.51 -8.18
N LYS A 61 -8.07 16.11 -8.18
CA LYS A 61 -7.59 16.87 -9.33
C LYS A 61 -7.38 15.94 -10.53
N LEU A 62 -7.80 16.42 -11.71
CA LEU A 62 -7.61 15.72 -12.98
C LEU A 62 -6.13 15.71 -13.39
N SER A 63 -5.39 16.76 -13.05
CA SER A 63 -3.95 16.91 -13.28
C SER A 63 -3.34 17.88 -12.25
N GLY A 64 -2.02 17.84 -12.08
CA GLY A 64 -1.30 18.77 -11.21
C GLY A 64 -1.62 18.60 -9.72
N ALA A 65 -1.88 17.36 -9.27
CA ALA A 65 -1.96 17.06 -7.85
C ALA A 65 -0.60 17.30 -7.18
N ASP A 66 -0.62 17.96 -6.02
CA ASP A 66 0.58 18.22 -5.23
C ASP A 66 0.94 16.96 -4.42
N THR A 67 1.81 16.13 -4.99
CA THR A 67 2.21 14.86 -4.40
C THR A 67 3.13 15.04 -3.19
N ASP A 68 3.92 16.12 -3.14
CA ASP A 68 4.72 16.47 -1.97
C ASP A 68 3.81 16.81 -0.78
N LEU A 69 2.78 17.62 -1.01
CA LEU A 69 1.77 17.94 0.00
C LEU A 69 1.03 16.69 0.47
N ILE A 70 0.58 15.81 -0.45
CA ILE A 70 -0.06 14.54 -0.06
C ILE A 70 0.86 13.73 0.85
N CYS A 71 2.14 13.61 0.50
CA CYS A 71 3.11 12.89 1.34
C CYS A 71 3.26 13.50 2.74
N GLN A 72 3.41 14.82 2.84
CA GLN A 72 3.56 15.51 4.11
C GLN A 72 2.33 15.36 5.02
N LEU A 73 1.14 15.56 4.46
CA LEU A 73 -0.11 15.47 5.22
C LEU A 73 -0.39 14.03 5.64
N ALA A 74 -0.17 13.06 4.74
CA ALA A 74 -0.36 11.66 5.06
C ALA A 74 0.59 11.16 6.15
N GLU A 75 1.84 11.61 6.15
CA GLU A 75 2.79 11.36 7.23
C GLU A 75 2.28 11.87 8.57
N SER A 76 1.92 13.15 8.63
CA SER A 76 1.38 13.77 9.84
C SER A 76 0.17 13.00 10.39
N LEU A 77 -0.79 12.67 9.52
CA LEU A 77 -2.00 11.96 9.91
C LEU A 77 -1.72 10.53 10.35
N LEU A 78 -0.90 9.77 9.62
CA LEU A 78 -0.59 8.38 9.98
C LEU A 78 0.20 8.30 11.27
N LEU A 79 1.06 9.27 11.57
CA LEU A 79 1.84 9.30 12.81
C LEU A 79 1.01 9.74 14.01
N THR A 80 0.10 10.70 13.84
CA THR A 80 -0.49 11.42 14.99
C THR A 80 -2.00 11.30 15.13
N GLN A 81 -2.74 10.95 14.07
CA GLN A 81 -4.20 11.04 14.06
C GLN A 81 -4.90 9.69 13.81
N ALA A 82 -4.53 8.98 12.74
CA ALA A 82 -5.33 7.86 12.26
C ALA A 82 -4.50 6.83 11.47
N LYS A 83 -4.61 5.55 11.84
CA LYS A 83 -4.13 4.42 11.02
C LYS A 83 -5.21 4.06 10.00
N ASP A 84 -5.31 4.90 8.96
CA ASP A 84 -6.35 4.82 7.95
C ASP A 84 -5.79 4.37 6.59
N VAL A 85 -6.40 3.35 6.00
CA VAL A 85 -5.95 2.79 4.71
C VAL A 85 -6.16 3.76 3.55
N ARG A 86 -7.14 4.69 3.60
CA ARG A 86 -7.32 5.71 2.56
C ARG A 86 -6.10 6.61 2.52
N ILE A 87 -5.61 7.03 3.69
CA ILE A 87 -4.40 7.86 3.80
C ILE A 87 -3.19 7.08 3.29
N ALA A 88 -3.03 5.83 3.71
CA ALA A 88 -1.93 4.98 3.26
C ALA A 88 -1.95 4.76 1.73
N THR A 89 -3.11 4.54 1.12
CA THR A 89 -3.19 4.31 -0.34
C THR A 89 -2.95 5.59 -1.13
N TYR A 90 -3.39 6.76 -0.64
CA TYR A 90 -3.03 8.06 -1.23
C TYR A 90 -1.54 8.37 -1.09
N TYR A 91 -0.94 8.03 0.06
CA TYR A 91 0.50 8.14 0.27
C TYR A 91 1.29 7.30 -0.73
N ILE A 92 0.91 6.03 -0.93
CA ILE A 92 1.55 5.13 -1.89
C ILE A 92 1.50 5.72 -3.30
N TRP A 93 0.33 6.22 -3.72
CA TRP A 93 0.19 6.84 -5.04
C TRP A 93 1.08 8.08 -5.18
N ALA A 94 1.11 8.95 -4.16
CA ALA A 94 1.98 10.14 -4.18
C ALA A 94 3.47 9.76 -4.23
N ARG A 95 3.89 8.75 -3.46
CA ARG A 95 5.27 8.23 -3.48
C ARG A 95 5.64 7.63 -4.84
N LEU A 96 4.73 6.92 -5.51
CA LEU A 96 4.96 6.45 -6.88
C LEU A 96 5.27 7.62 -7.84
N HIS A 97 4.55 8.72 -7.72
CA HIS A 97 4.80 9.89 -8.58
C HIS A 97 6.12 10.60 -8.27
N ARG A 98 6.49 10.67 -6.99
CA ARG A 98 7.70 11.37 -6.53
C ARG A 98 8.97 10.56 -6.79
N ASP A 99 8.92 9.26 -6.48
CA ASP A 99 10.12 8.41 -6.39
C ASP A 99 10.05 7.19 -7.34
N GLY A 100 9.05 7.11 -8.21
CA GLY A 100 8.87 5.99 -9.14
C GLY A 100 8.59 4.67 -8.43
N GLU A 101 9.10 3.58 -8.99
CA GLU A 101 8.91 2.23 -8.44
C GLU A 101 9.39 2.07 -7.00
N ARG A 102 10.51 2.71 -6.66
CA ARG A 102 11.02 2.71 -5.29
C ARG A 102 9.99 3.28 -4.31
N GLY A 103 9.32 4.37 -4.67
CA GLY A 103 8.25 4.96 -3.87
C GLY A 103 7.06 4.02 -3.69
N LEU A 104 6.71 3.27 -4.74
CA LEU A 104 5.69 2.22 -4.66
C LEU A 104 6.12 1.07 -3.75
N ALA A 105 7.35 0.58 -3.87
CA ALA A 105 7.90 -0.49 -3.06
C ALA A 105 7.87 -0.13 -1.57
N GLU A 106 8.43 1.03 -1.24
CA GLU A 106 8.51 1.52 0.13
C GLU A 106 7.10 1.81 0.71
N GLY A 107 6.20 2.38 -0.09
CA GLY A 107 4.81 2.61 0.32
C GLY A 107 4.02 1.32 0.56
N LEU A 108 4.19 0.30 -0.29
CA LEU A 108 3.54 -1.00 -0.08
C LEU A 108 4.12 -1.74 1.13
N ALA A 109 5.42 -1.58 1.42
CA ALA A 109 6.03 -2.11 2.63
C ALA A 109 5.42 -1.48 3.90
N LEU A 110 5.18 -0.16 3.90
CA LEU A 110 4.44 0.52 4.96
C LEU A 110 3.03 -0.07 5.13
N LEU A 111 2.28 -0.23 4.03
CA LEU A 111 0.93 -0.79 4.08
C LEU A 111 0.94 -2.24 4.60
N ALA A 112 1.90 -3.07 4.19
CA ALA A 112 2.06 -4.42 4.69
C ALA A 112 2.26 -4.41 6.22
N GLY A 113 3.15 -3.54 6.72
CA GLY A 113 3.35 -3.37 8.16
C GLY A 113 2.11 -2.87 8.91
N LEU A 114 1.34 -1.94 8.32
CA LEU A 114 0.08 -1.45 8.91
C LEU A 114 -0.96 -2.58 8.99
N VAL A 115 -1.12 -3.35 7.91
CA VAL A 115 -2.07 -4.47 7.83
C VAL A 115 -1.66 -5.61 8.77
N GLU A 116 -0.38 -5.94 8.87
CA GLU A 116 0.11 -6.97 9.79
C GLU A 116 -0.12 -6.56 11.25
N ARG A 117 0.14 -5.29 11.59
CA ARG A 117 0.08 -4.83 12.97
C ARG A 117 -1.33 -4.52 13.48
N PHE A 118 -2.17 -3.91 12.65
CA PHE A 118 -3.49 -3.43 13.05
C PHE A 118 -4.64 -4.23 12.41
N GLY A 119 -4.36 -5.01 11.37
CA GLY A 119 -5.33 -5.90 10.73
C GLY A 119 -6.65 -5.21 10.40
N THR A 120 -7.74 -5.81 10.86
CA THR A 120 -9.11 -5.36 10.60
C THR A 120 -9.53 -4.18 11.48
N GLN A 121 -8.69 -3.72 12.41
CA GLN A 121 -8.91 -2.52 13.21
C GLN A 121 -8.57 -1.24 12.44
N LEU A 122 -7.79 -1.34 11.35
CA LEU A 122 -7.47 -0.20 10.51
C LEU A 122 -8.74 0.55 10.06
N LEU A 123 -8.62 1.87 9.98
CA LEU A 123 -9.70 2.72 9.50
C LEU A 123 -9.74 2.71 7.97
N PRO A 124 -10.91 2.88 7.32
CA PRO A 124 -12.24 2.96 7.92
C PRO A 124 -12.64 1.68 8.66
N SER A 125 -13.39 1.81 9.75
CA SER A 125 -13.81 0.65 10.56
C SER A 125 -14.76 -0.29 9.82
N ARG A 126 -15.56 0.25 8.89
CA ARG A 126 -16.51 -0.54 8.09
C ARG A 126 -15.76 -1.43 7.08
N PRO A 127 -15.97 -2.76 7.10
CA PRO A 127 -15.27 -3.70 6.21
C PRO A 127 -15.33 -3.34 4.73
N ALA A 128 -16.52 -3.05 4.20
CA ALA A 128 -16.70 -2.70 2.79
C ALA A 128 -15.92 -1.44 2.40
N SER A 129 -15.92 -0.41 3.26
CA SER A 129 -15.19 0.84 2.99
C SER A 129 -13.67 0.65 3.05
N ARG A 130 -13.19 -0.15 4.01
CA ARG A 130 -11.76 -0.51 4.10
C ARG A 130 -11.31 -1.33 2.90
N LYS A 131 -12.11 -2.33 2.49
CA LYS A 131 -11.87 -3.13 1.30
C LYS A 131 -11.74 -2.23 0.07
N MET A 132 -12.72 -1.36 -0.18
CA MET A 132 -12.69 -0.44 -1.32
C MET A 132 -11.44 0.44 -1.34
N ALA A 133 -11.02 0.95 -0.18
CA ALA A 133 -9.83 1.79 -0.07
C ALA A 133 -8.53 1.02 -0.36
N LEU A 134 -8.44 -0.25 0.04
CA LEU A 134 -7.31 -1.13 -0.27
C LEU A 134 -7.30 -1.52 -1.76
N GLU A 135 -8.46 -1.91 -2.30
CA GLU A 135 -8.60 -2.30 -3.71
C GLU A 135 -8.43 -1.12 -4.68
N TRP A 136 -8.51 0.12 -4.20
CA TRP A 136 -8.19 1.30 -5.00
C TRP A 136 -6.75 1.27 -5.56
N LEU A 137 -5.80 0.63 -4.85
CA LEU A 137 -4.44 0.40 -5.37
C LEU A 137 -4.39 -0.52 -6.60
N ALA A 138 -5.47 -1.26 -6.86
CA ALA A 138 -5.64 -2.07 -8.05
C ALA A 138 -6.59 -1.41 -9.08
N GLY A 139 -6.96 -0.14 -8.87
CA GLY A 139 -7.81 0.64 -9.78
C GLY A 139 -7.02 1.39 -10.85
N GLU A 140 -7.75 1.87 -11.87
CA GLU A 140 -7.20 2.50 -13.08
C GLU A 140 -6.19 3.62 -12.79
N LYS A 141 -6.53 4.58 -11.91
CA LYS A 141 -5.64 5.72 -11.59
C LYS A 141 -4.27 5.28 -11.08
N MET A 142 -4.21 4.17 -10.32
CA MET A 142 -2.95 3.61 -9.82
C MET A 142 -2.20 2.88 -10.94
N LEU A 143 -2.89 2.03 -11.70
CA LEU A 143 -2.29 1.25 -12.79
C LEU A 143 -1.75 2.14 -13.92
N ASP A 144 -2.50 3.18 -14.30
CA ASP A 144 -2.08 4.19 -15.29
C ASP A 144 -0.85 4.97 -14.80
N SER A 145 -0.79 5.24 -13.49
CA SER A 145 0.38 5.90 -12.90
C SER A 145 1.60 5.00 -12.93
N LEU A 146 1.43 3.70 -12.64
CA LEU A 146 2.51 2.72 -12.66
C LEU A 146 3.05 2.50 -14.07
N ALA A 147 2.19 2.49 -15.09
CA ALA A 147 2.57 2.31 -16.48
C ALA A 147 3.52 3.40 -17.02
N ARG A 148 3.57 4.58 -16.37
CA ARG A 148 4.50 5.66 -16.73
C ARG A 148 5.95 5.41 -16.30
N TYR A 149 6.20 4.39 -15.49
CA TYR A 149 7.53 4.00 -15.03
C TYR A 149 7.88 2.63 -15.63
N PRO A 150 8.29 2.54 -16.91
CA PRO A 150 8.52 1.26 -17.57
C PRO A 150 9.81 0.56 -17.09
N GLU A 151 10.76 1.30 -16.55
CA GLU A 151 12.00 0.72 -16.02
C GLU A 151 11.70 -0.12 -14.78
N VAL A 152 12.17 -1.36 -14.81
CA VAL A 152 12.01 -2.33 -13.71
C VAL A 152 13.33 -2.45 -12.98
N ALA A 153 13.48 -1.73 -11.86
CA ALA A 153 14.62 -1.93 -10.98
C ALA A 153 14.42 -3.27 -10.25
N LYS A 154 15.32 -4.23 -10.47
CA LYS A 154 15.15 -5.61 -9.95
C LYS A 154 14.87 -5.67 -8.45
N GLU A 155 15.52 -4.80 -7.68
CA GLU A 155 15.34 -4.76 -6.22
C GLU A 155 14.01 -4.15 -5.81
N ASP A 156 13.62 -3.00 -6.39
CA ASP A 156 12.32 -2.36 -6.13
C ASP A 156 11.17 -3.28 -6.54
N PHE A 157 11.27 -3.92 -7.70
CA PHE A 157 10.29 -4.89 -8.17
C PHE A 157 10.17 -6.08 -7.21
N ALA A 158 11.30 -6.64 -6.77
CA ALA A 158 11.28 -7.72 -5.78
C ALA A 158 10.61 -7.25 -4.49
N ASN A 159 10.92 -6.05 -4.00
CA ASN A 159 10.32 -5.48 -2.79
C ASN A 159 8.80 -5.27 -2.93
N ILE A 160 8.32 -4.82 -4.10
CA ILE A 160 6.88 -4.74 -4.42
C ILE A 160 6.24 -6.13 -4.33
N VAL A 161 6.85 -7.15 -4.94
CA VAL A 161 6.34 -8.53 -4.90
C VAL A 161 6.33 -9.07 -3.47
N ALA A 162 7.36 -8.79 -2.67
CA ALA A 162 7.45 -9.17 -1.27
C ALA A 162 6.27 -8.59 -0.46
N ALA A 163 6.03 -7.28 -0.60
CA ALA A 163 4.94 -6.59 0.09
C ALA A 163 3.56 -7.14 -0.33
N LEU A 164 3.33 -7.39 -1.63
CA LEU A 164 2.08 -7.98 -2.12
C LEU A 164 1.87 -9.41 -1.63
N ASN A 165 2.94 -10.19 -1.48
CA ASN A 165 2.89 -11.52 -0.89
C ASN A 165 2.45 -11.44 0.59
N GLN A 166 3.09 -10.58 1.38
CA GLN A 166 2.72 -10.37 2.78
C GLN A 166 1.29 -9.85 2.95
N LEU A 167 0.84 -8.92 2.09
CA LEU A 167 -0.55 -8.43 2.08
C LEU A 167 -1.53 -9.56 1.75
N THR A 168 -1.23 -10.39 0.76
CA THR A 168 -2.08 -11.53 0.37
C THR A 168 -2.20 -12.55 1.51
N VAL A 169 -1.10 -12.85 2.20
CA VAL A 169 -1.10 -13.72 3.39
C VAL A 169 -1.95 -13.10 4.50
N SER A 170 -1.78 -11.81 4.76
CA SER A 170 -2.51 -11.11 5.83
C SER A 170 -4.01 -11.05 5.55
N PHE A 171 -4.42 -10.73 4.32
CA PHE A 171 -5.83 -10.68 3.92
C PHE A 171 -6.50 -12.05 3.97
N ALA A 172 -5.76 -13.13 3.68
CA ALA A 172 -6.29 -14.49 3.77
C ALA A 172 -6.56 -14.94 5.22
N ALA A 173 -5.92 -14.30 6.20
CA ALA A 173 -6.14 -14.56 7.62
C ALA A 173 -7.32 -13.76 8.22
N TRP A 174 -7.92 -12.83 7.47
CA TRP A 174 -9.06 -12.07 7.94
C TRP A 174 -10.34 -12.93 7.96
N PRO A 175 -11.22 -12.77 8.98
CA PRO A 175 -12.55 -13.40 8.98
C PRO A 175 -13.39 -13.01 7.76
N GLU A 176 -14.31 -13.89 7.34
CA GLU A 176 -15.11 -13.69 6.13
C GLU A 176 -15.92 -12.37 6.16
N GLU A 177 -16.44 -11.99 7.32
CA GLU A 177 -17.23 -10.76 7.51
C GLU A 177 -16.39 -9.48 7.29
N GLN A 178 -15.07 -9.61 7.32
CA GLN A 178 -14.13 -8.50 7.11
C GLN A 178 -13.86 -8.23 5.63
N GLN A 179 -14.42 -9.05 4.73
CA GLN A 179 -14.38 -8.87 3.28
C GLN A 179 -12.96 -8.66 2.75
N SER A 180 -12.16 -9.73 2.70
CA SER A 180 -10.78 -9.64 2.25
C SER A 180 -10.65 -8.98 0.87
N PRO A 181 -9.77 -7.97 0.72
CA PRO A 181 -9.54 -7.29 -0.55
C PRO A 181 -8.72 -8.14 -1.52
N SER A 182 -8.83 -7.84 -2.81
CA SER A 182 -8.02 -8.44 -3.88
C SER A 182 -7.20 -7.40 -4.62
N LEU A 183 -5.87 -7.61 -4.68
CA LEU A 183 -4.94 -6.77 -5.44
C LEU A 183 -4.54 -7.41 -6.79
N MET A 184 -5.35 -8.34 -7.29
CA MET A 184 -5.05 -9.09 -8.52
C MET A 184 -4.77 -8.20 -9.76
N PRO A 185 -5.53 -7.11 -10.02
CA PRO A 185 -5.20 -6.25 -11.15
C PRO A 185 -3.79 -5.63 -11.08
N LEU A 186 -3.33 -5.25 -9.88
CA LEU A 186 -1.97 -4.75 -9.67
C LEU A 186 -0.93 -5.85 -9.89
N ILE A 187 -1.20 -7.07 -9.40
CA ILE A 187 -0.33 -8.24 -9.62
C ILE A 187 -0.22 -8.56 -11.12
N ASN A 188 -1.33 -8.49 -11.87
CA ASN A 188 -1.34 -8.71 -13.32
C ASN A 188 -0.51 -7.64 -14.06
N ALA A 189 -0.64 -6.37 -13.65
CA ALA A 189 0.15 -5.29 -14.25
C ALA A 189 1.66 -5.49 -14.03
N LEU A 190 2.07 -5.93 -12.85
CA LEU A 190 3.47 -6.24 -12.55
C LEU A 190 4.00 -7.42 -13.37
N GLU A 191 3.18 -8.47 -13.57
CA GLU A 191 3.55 -9.61 -14.41
C GLU A 191 3.75 -9.21 -15.87
N SER A 192 2.83 -8.41 -16.41
CA SER A 192 2.95 -7.88 -17.77
C SER A 192 4.22 -7.03 -17.93
N ARG A 193 4.56 -6.21 -16.93
CA ARG A 193 5.78 -5.39 -16.93
C ARG A 193 7.05 -6.23 -16.88
N LEU A 194 7.08 -7.29 -16.04
CA LEU A 194 8.22 -8.22 -15.99
C LEU A 194 8.42 -8.93 -17.33
N ALA A 195 7.33 -9.36 -17.98
CA ALA A 195 7.39 -10.03 -19.28
C ALA A 195 7.87 -9.11 -20.42
N GLN A 196 7.65 -7.79 -20.31
CA GLN A 196 8.09 -6.79 -21.29
C GLN A 196 9.54 -6.30 -21.06
N SER A 197 10.07 -6.53 -19.86
CA SER A 197 11.41 -6.05 -19.45
C SER A 197 12.51 -7.11 -19.58
N GLY A 198 12.15 -8.35 -19.92
CA GLY A 198 13.06 -9.47 -20.17
C GLY A 198 13.34 -9.67 -21.66
#